data_AF-A0A3B8YZK7-F1
#
_entry.id   AF-A0A3B8YZK7-F1
#
_cell.length_a   1.000
_cell.length_b   1.000
_cell.length_c   1.000
_cell.angle_alpha   90.00
_cell.angle_beta   90.00
_cell.angle_gamma   90.00
#
_symmetry.space_group_name_H-M   'P 1'
#
loop_
_entity.id
_entity.type
_entity.pdbx_description
1 polymer ?
#
loop_
_entity_poly.entity_id
_entity_poly.type
_entity_poly.pdbx_seq_one_letter_code
_entity_poly.pdbx_strand_id
1 'polypeptide(L)'
;QVDRVSGVGYDPDRWKKGMNAGLMELRRCITNLAVLDWGGPDHQMRVLSLHPGVSFEDVQEATSFPLAQVDSLGETAGPDAESLRILRDVLDVNNLRASVFPEK
;
A
#
# COMPACT_ATOMS: atom_id res chain seq x y z
N GLN A 1 5.02 13.96 8.14
CA GLN A 1 4.57 13.83 9.54
C GLN A 1 3.05 13.77 9.56
N VAL A 2 2.43 12.94 10.41
CA VAL A 2 0.98 12.90 10.58
C VAL A 2 0.53 13.83 11.71
N ASP A 3 -0.72 14.30 11.66
CA ASP A 3 -1.27 15.20 12.69
C ASP A 3 -1.46 14.49 14.04
N ARG A 4 -1.86 13.22 14.01
CA ARG A 4 -2.08 12.36 15.19
C ARG A 4 -1.67 10.93 14.89
N VAL A 5 -1.04 10.28 15.87
CA VAL A 5 -0.66 8.86 15.80
C VAL A 5 -1.74 8.02 16.46
N SER A 6 -2.61 7.43 15.64
CA SER A 6 -3.67 6.51 16.08
C SER A 6 -3.27 5.04 15.93
N GLY A 7 -2.48 4.73 14.90
CA GLY A 7 -1.75 3.48 14.72
C GLY A 7 -0.26 3.74 14.83
N VAL A 8 0.45 2.91 15.61
CA VAL A 8 1.89 3.08 15.82
C VAL A 8 2.67 2.60 14.59
N GLY A 9 3.72 3.33 14.23
CA GLY A 9 4.66 2.94 13.17
C GLY A 9 6.04 2.60 13.73
N TYR A 10 7.05 2.59 12.86
CA TYR A 10 8.43 2.25 13.23
C TYR A 10 9.20 3.36 13.96
N ASP A 11 8.63 4.57 14.07
CA ASP A 11 9.22 5.69 14.83
C ASP A 11 9.23 5.37 16.34
N PRO A 12 10.41 5.13 16.98
CA PRO A 12 10.51 4.75 18.39
C PRO A 12 9.94 5.80 19.35
N ASP A 13 9.95 7.08 18.98
CA ASP A 13 9.47 8.18 19.83
C ASP A 13 7.94 8.16 19.98
N ARG A 14 7.24 7.37 19.15
CA ARG A 14 5.77 7.20 19.23
C ARG A 14 5.35 6.06 20.14
N TRP A 15 6.30 5.32 20.71
CA TRP A 15 6.03 4.19 21.59
C TRP A 15 5.87 4.61 23.04
N LYS A 16 4.88 4.03 23.73
CA LYS A 16 4.68 4.23 25.17
C LYS A 16 5.36 3.13 25.97
N LYS A 17 5.81 3.48 27.19
CA LYS A 17 6.36 2.51 28.15
C LYS A 17 5.38 1.36 28.38
N GLY A 18 5.86 0.13 28.22
CA GLY A 18 5.08 -1.10 28.39
C GLY A 18 4.43 -1.64 27.11
N MET A 19 4.52 -0.93 25.98
CA MET A 19 4.12 -1.49 24.68
C MET A 19 5.14 -2.53 24.20
N ASN A 20 4.65 -3.65 23.66
CA ASN A 20 5.51 -4.71 23.13
C ASN A 20 5.79 -4.46 21.63
N ALA A 21 6.95 -3.89 21.33
CA ALA A 21 7.38 -3.64 19.96
C ALA A 21 7.62 -4.93 19.14
N GLY A 22 7.89 -6.07 19.79
CA GLY A 22 8.19 -7.33 19.12
C GLY A 22 7.00 -7.98 18.40
N LEU A 23 5.79 -7.48 18.61
CA LEU A 23 4.57 -7.96 17.93
C LEU A 23 4.10 -7.01 16.82
N MET A 24 4.74 -5.85 16.66
CA MET A 24 4.30 -4.85 15.71
C MET A 24 4.98 -5.05 14.37
N GLU A 25 4.14 -5.08 13.33
CA GLU A 25 4.57 -5.20 11.95
C GLU A 25 3.56 -4.46 11.07
N LEU A 26 4.05 -3.50 10.28
CA LEU A 26 3.28 -2.94 9.17
C LEU A 26 3.66 -3.69 7.89
N ARG A 27 2.71 -4.48 7.38
CA ARG A 27 2.97 -5.39 6.26
C ARG A 27 2.87 -4.71 4.91
N ARG A 28 1.73 -4.09 4.63
CA ARG A 28 1.43 -3.54 3.29
C ARG A 28 0.61 -2.27 3.42
N CYS A 29 0.82 -1.37 2.47
CA CYS A 29 -0.09 -0.29 2.13
C CYS A 29 -0.47 -0.47 0.66
N ILE A 30 -1.75 -0.59 0.37
CA ILE A 30 -2.26 -0.78 -1.00
C ILE A 30 -3.07 0.47 -1.33
N THR A 31 -2.71 1.15 -2.42
CA THR A 31 -3.39 2.36 -2.89
C THR A 31 -4.05 2.09 -4.25
N ASN A 32 -4.64 3.11 -4.85
CA ASN A 32 -5.10 3.05 -6.24
C ASN A 32 -3.94 3.05 -7.27
N LEU A 33 -2.70 3.27 -6.82
CA LEU A 33 -1.54 3.41 -7.69
C LEU A 33 -0.55 2.24 -7.59
N ALA A 34 -0.33 1.72 -6.38
CA ALA A 34 0.75 0.78 -6.12
C ALA A 34 0.52 -0.08 -4.87
N VAL A 35 1.33 -1.14 -4.78
CA VAL A 35 1.53 -1.91 -3.55
C VAL A 35 2.84 -1.47 -2.90
N LEU A 36 2.79 -1.09 -1.63
CA LEU A 36 3.93 -0.59 -0.86
C LEU A 36 4.14 -1.39 0.43
N ASP A 37 5.36 -1.36 0.96
CA ASP A 37 5.73 -1.84 2.29
C ASP A 37 6.69 -0.87 3.01
N TRP A 38 7.20 -1.27 4.17
CA TRP A 38 8.23 -0.55 4.94
C TRP A 38 9.55 -1.33 4.97
N GLY A 39 9.91 -1.96 3.84
CA GLY A 39 11.12 -2.75 3.69
C GLY A 39 12.32 -1.99 3.09
N GLY A 40 12.21 -0.67 2.94
CA GLY A 40 13.33 0.19 2.56
C GLY A 40 14.32 0.42 3.72
N PRO A 41 15.41 1.18 3.48
CA PRO A 41 16.37 1.56 4.52
C PRO A 41 15.66 2.22 5.71
N ASP A 42 16.00 1.85 6.94
CA ASP A 42 15.41 2.39 8.17
C ASP A 42 13.86 2.37 8.19
N HIS A 43 13.27 1.31 7.63
CA HIS A 43 11.82 1.19 7.44
C HIS A 43 11.20 2.28 6.56
N GLN A 44 11.97 2.88 5.66
CA GLN A 44 11.44 3.76 4.62
C GLN A 44 10.38 3.01 3.81
N MET A 45 9.31 3.73 3.46
CA MET A 45 8.27 3.19 2.61
C MET A 45 8.83 2.89 1.22
N ARG A 46 8.51 1.70 0.70
CA ARG A 46 9.08 1.15 -0.51
C ARG A 46 7.99 0.62 -1.44
N VAL A 47 8.09 0.94 -2.72
CA VAL A 47 7.20 0.44 -3.77
C VAL A 47 7.60 -0.99 -4.16
N LEU A 48 6.64 -1.92 -4.07
CA LEU A 48 6.80 -3.33 -4.45
C LEU A 48 6.35 -3.59 -5.89
N SER A 49 5.21 -3.02 -6.28
CA SER A 49 4.67 -3.14 -7.63
C SER A 49 3.78 -1.94 -7.97
N LEU A 50 3.74 -1.59 -9.25
CA LEU A 50 2.90 -0.52 -9.78
C LEU A 50 1.63 -1.13 -10.38
N HIS A 51 0.47 -0.50 -10.24
CA HIS A 51 -0.72 -0.98 -10.92
C HIS A 51 -0.61 -0.72 -12.44
N PRO A 52 -1.35 -1.48 -13.28
CA PRO A 52 -1.25 -1.33 -14.73
C PRO A 52 -1.40 0.13 -15.20
N GLY A 53 -0.43 0.58 -16.00
CA GLY A 53 -0.39 1.96 -16.52
C GLY A 53 -0.04 3.05 -15.51
N VAL A 54 0.62 2.71 -14.40
CA VAL A 54 1.17 3.66 -13.41
C VAL A 54 2.70 3.58 -13.46
N SER A 55 3.37 4.73 -13.48
CA SER A 55 4.83 4.86 -13.38
C SER A 55 5.29 5.05 -11.93
N PHE A 56 6.58 4.87 -11.66
CA PHE A 56 7.11 5.17 -10.33
C PHE A 56 7.03 6.67 -10.03
N GLU A 57 7.25 7.49 -11.06
CA GLU A 57 7.13 8.94 -11.02
C GLU A 57 5.74 9.38 -10.57
N ASP A 58 4.66 8.79 -11.11
CA ASP A 58 3.28 9.10 -10.70
C ASP A 58 3.08 8.86 -9.19
N VAL A 59 3.62 7.75 -8.67
CA VAL A 59 3.51 7.41 -7.23
C VAL A 59 4.34 8.38 -6.40
N GLN A 60 5.53 8.74 -6.87
CA GLN A 60 6.41 9.67 -6.17
C GLN A 60 5.84 11.10 -6.15
N GLU A 61 5.23 11.57 -7.24
CA GLU A 61 4.54 12.86 -7.31
C GLU A 61 3.33 12.93 -6.38
N ALA A 62 2.59 11.83 -6.25
CA ALA A 62 1.48 11.70 -5.31
C ALA A 62 1.92 11.56 -3.84
N THR A 63 3.22 11.40 -3.56
CA THR A 63 3.75 11.11 -2.22
C THR A 63 4.68 12.23 -1.76
N SER A 64 4.32 12.91 -0.67
CA SER A 64 5.06 14.08 -0.15
C SER A 64 6.41 13.76 0.54
N PHE A 65 6.93 12.54 0.39
CA PHE A 65 8.21 12.11 0.91
C PHE A 65 8.88 11.12 -0.06
N PRO A 66 10.22 10.98 -0.02
CA PRO A 66 10.93 10.07 -0.91
C PRO A 66 10.55 8.61 -0.66
N LEU A 67 10.31 7.87 -1.74
CA LEU A 67 10.05 6.44 -1.74
C LEU A 67 11.28 5.65 -2.18
N ALA A 68 11.48 4.48 -1.57
CA ALA A 68 12.35 3.46 -2.14
C ALA A 68 11.57 2.60 -3.16
N GLN A 69 12.27 1.81 -3.96
CA GLN A 69 11.66 0.80 -4.83
C GLN A 69 12.44 -0.51 -4.75
N VAL A 70 11.80 -1.63 -5.06
CA VAL A 70 12.48 -2.92 -5.23
C VAL A 70 13.26 -2.94 -6.55
N ASP A 71 14.37 -3.67 -6.60
CA ASP A 71 15.20 -3.79 -7.81
C ASP A 71 14.44 -4.42 -8.99
N SER A 72 13.53 -5.34 -8.69
CA SER A 72 12.67 -6.02 -9.65
C SER A 72 11.31 -5.35 -9.80
N LEU A 73 11.27 -4.01 -9.79
CA LEU A 73 10.01 -3.28 -9.87
C LEU A 73 9.29 -3.62 -11.16
N GLY A 74 8.01 -3.95 -11.04
CA GLY A 74 7.18 -4.33 -12.17
C GLY A 74 5.70 -4.06 -11.93
N GLU A 75 4.91 -4.46 -12.90
CA GLU A 75 3.46 -4.32 -12.86
C GLU A 75 2.82 -5.34 -11.89
N THR A 76 1.78 -4.90 -11.21
CA THR A 76 0.97 -5.74 -10.32
C THR A 76 0.20 -6.75 -11.16
N ALA A 77 0.41 -8.04 -10.90
CA ALA A 77 -0.30 -9.09 -11.61
C ALA A 77 -1.81 -8.92 -11.49
N GLY A 78 -2.50 -8.99 -12.63
CA GLY A 78 -3.96 -8.97 -12.68
C GLY A 78 -4.59 -10.25 -12.10
N PRO A 79 -5.86 -10.19 -11.66
CA PRO A 79 -6.59 -11.36 -11.19
C PRO A 79 -6.85 -12.35 -12.34
N ASP A 80 -6.87 -13.64 -12.02
CA ASP A 80 -7.28 -14.67 -12.97
C ASP A 80 -8.81 -14.69 -13.22
N ALA A 81 -9.24 -15.48 -14.20
CA ALA A 81 -10.64 -15.54 -14.62
C ALA A 81 -11.57 -16.03 -13.50
N GLU A 82 -11.11 -16.96 -12.64
CA GLU A 82 -11.91 -17.48 -11.54
C GLU A 82 -12.08 -16.41 -10.45
N SER A 83 -11.01 -15.71 -10.10
CA SER A 83 -11.00 -14.60 -9.16
C SER A 83 -11.93 -13.48 -9.63
N LEU A 84 -11.90 -13.14 -10.92
CA LEU A 84 -12.81 -12.16 -11.51
C LEU A 84 -14.28 -12.62 -11.45
N ARG A 85 -14.55 -13.90 -11.70
CA ARG A 85 -15.90 -14.47 -11.57
C ARG A 85 -16.39 -14.39 -10.13
N ILE A 86 -15.58 -14.81 -9.15
CA ILE A 86 -15.93 -14.73 -7.72
C ILE A 86 -16.21 -13.29 -7.32
N LEU A 87 -15.36 -12.35 -7.74
CA LEU A 87 -15.53 -10.93 -7.42
C LEU A 87 -16.84 -10.37 -8.00
N ARG A 88 -17.14 -10.66 -9.27
CA ARG A 88 -18.27 -10.07 -10.00
C ARG A 88 -19.61 -10.75 -9.74
N ASP A 89 -19.59 -12.06 -9.48
CA ASP A 89 -20.82 -12.85 -9.44
C ASP A 89 -21.18 -13.35 -8.03
N VAL A 90 -20.23 -13.29 -7.07
CA VAL A 90 -20.43 -13.80 -5.71
C VAL A 90 -20.24 -12.72 -4.65
N LEU A 91 -19.11 -12.01 -4.66
CA LEU A 91 -18.73 -11.12 -3.55
C LEU A 91 -19.25 -9.68 -3.71
N ASP A 92 -19.09 -9.09 -4.88
CA ASP A 92 -19.41 -7.68 -5.15
C ASP A 92 -20.21 -7.54 -6.45
N VAL A 93 -21.38 -8.18 -6.46
CA VAL A 93 -22.32 -8.23 -7.60
C VAL A 93 -22.80 -6.83 -8.01
N ASN A 94 -22.96 -5.93 -7.03
CA ASN A 94 -23.40 -4.57 -7.27
C ASN A 94 -22.24 -3.61 -7.65
N ASN A 95 -21.02 -4.13 -7.79
CA ASN A 95 -19.83 -3.37 -8.19
C ASN A 95 -19.55 -2.15 -7.30
N LEU A 96 -19.80 -2.26 -5.99
CA LEU A 96 -19.57 -1.18 -5.03
C LEU A 96 -18.08 -0.79 -4.96
N ARG A 97 -17.17 -1.72 -5.25
CA ARG A 97 -15.73 -1.43 -5.30
C ARG A 97 -15.37 -0.32 -6.29
N ALA A 98 -16.15 -0.17 -7.38
CA ALA A 98 -15.87 0.83 -8.40
C ALA A 98 -16.09 2.27 -7.92
N SER A 99 -16.86 2.47 -6.84
CA SER A 99 -17.07 3.81 -6.25
C SER A 99 -16.03 4.19 -5.19
N VAL A 100 -15.10 3.29 -4.83
CA VAL A 100 -14.14 3.52 -3.74
C VAL A 100 -13.02 4.45 -4.18
N PHE A 101 -12.64 4.41 -5.46
CA PHE A 101 -11.61 5.26 -6.01
C PHE A 101 -12.20 6.39 -6.86
N PRO A 102 -11.62 7.60 -6.81
CA PRO A 102 -12.01 8.65 -7.73
C PRO A 102 -11.71 8.23 -9.18
N GLU A 103 -12.48 8.74 -10.14
CA GLU A 103 -12.12 8.62 -11.55
C GLU A 103 -10.74 9.24 -11.80
N LYS A 104 -9.94 8.61 -12.67
CA LYS A 104 -8.66 9.16 -13.12
C LYS A 104 -8.86 10.43 -13.94
#